data_AF-A0A7C0TWY3-F1
#
_entry.id   AF-A0A7C0TWY3-F1
#
_cell.length_a   1.000
_cell.length_b   1.000
_cell.length_c   1.000
_cell.angle_alpha   90.00
_cell.angle_beta   90.00
_cell.angle_gamma   90.00
#
_symmetry.space_group_name_H-M   'P 1'
#
loop_
_entity.id
_entity.type
_entity.pdbx_description
1 polymer ?
#
loop_
_entity_poly.entity_id
_entity_poly.type
_entity_poly.pdbx_seq_one_letter_code
_entity_poly.pdbx_strand_id
1 'polypeptide(L)'
;PCPINDDMKTIYEDVLKSDVLILATPIYWYGVSGPLKNFIDRLTVFENMIFIDGRSWVEGKVASFIAMGNDVGAIAVIQNLMAILNSMGFIIPPWALAYYTGKGDVCDDINTVLDLVNLGRISVIMAKVIKGEEVAPKQWYRADEEFRRIALSIAEDVRKYVEKLIGY
;
A
#
# COMPACT_ATOMS: atom_id res chain seq x y z
N PRO A 1 -17.42 18.24 -3.58
CA PRO A 1 -16.51 18.70 -2.50
C PRO A 1 -17.09 18.36 -1.10
N CYS A 2 -16.28 17.78 -0.20
CA CYS A 2 -16.72 17.40 1.16
C CYS A 2 -16.98 18.66 2.02
N PRO A 3 -18.16 18.81 2.68
CA PRO A 3 -18.48 19.98 3.48
C PRO A 3 -17.86 19.95 4.90
N ILE A 4 -17.23 18.84 5.28
CA ILE A 4 -16.65 18.64 6.62
C ILE A 4 -15.27 19.31 6.65
N ASN A 5 -15.05 20.18 7.64
CA ASN A 5 -13.78 20.86 7.85
C ASN A 5 -12.89 20.06 8.81
N ASP A 6 -12.07 19.17 8.25
CA ASP A 6 -11.09 18.35 8.97
C ASP A 6 -9.88 18.02 8.09
N ASP A 7 -8.98 17.19 8.63
CA ASP A 7 -7.70 16.85 8.01
C ASP A 7 -7.83 16.14 6.65
N MET A 8 -9.02 15.62 6.30
CA MET A 8 -9.20 14.96 5.02
C MET A 8 -9.06 15.91 3.84
N LYS A 9 -9.23 17.23 4.03
CA LYS A 9 -8.96 18.17 2.94
C LYS A 9 -7.53 18.03 2.41
N THR A 10 -6.54 17.98 3.31
CA THR A 10 -5.14 17.78 2.96
C THR A 10 -4.92 16.37 2.41
N ILE A 11 -5.47 15.36 3.08
CA ILE A 11 -5.34 13.97 2.66
C ILE A 11 -5.91 13.73 1.25
N TYR A 12 -7.03 14.37 0.90
CA TYR A 12 -7.59 14.28 -0.44
C TYR A 12 -6.63 14.82 -1.48
N GLU A 13 -5.99 15.97 -1.22
CA GLU A 13 -4.99 16.52 -2.13
C GLU A 13 -3.80 15.57 -2.30
N ASP A 14 -3.33 14.95 -1.22
CA ASP A 14 -2.21 14.02 -1.27
C ASP A 14 -2.57 12.76 -2.07
N VAL A 15 -3.77 12.20 -1.90
CA VAL A 15 -4.25 11.06 -2.70
C VAL A 15 -4.41 11.44 -4.17
N LEU A 16 -4.87 12.65 -4.48
CA LEU A 16 -5.00 13.11 -5.86
C LEU A 16 -3.65 13.39 -6.53
N LYS A 17 -2.66 13.86 -5.78
CA LYS A 17 -1.29 14.10 -6.26
C LYS A 17 -0.46 12.81 -6.38
N SER A 18 -0.80 11.75 -5.65
CA SER A 18 -0.04 10.50 -5.68
C SER A 18 -0.36 9.63 -6.90
N ASP A 19 0.64 8.91 -7.40
CA ASP A 19 0.44 7.87 -8.43
C ASP A 19 0.19 6.49 -7.81
N VAL A 20 0.67 6.31 -6.59
CA VAL A 20 0.64 5.07 -5.83
C VAL A 20 0.05 5.36 -4.45
N LEU A 21 -0.87 4.50 -4.00
CA LEU A 21 -1.41 4.47 -2.65
C LEU A 21 -1.07 3.11 -2.01
N ILE A 22 -0.22 3.12 -0.98
CA ILE A 22 0.08 1.92 -0.20
C ILE A 22 -0.68 2.00 1.11
N LEU A 23 -1.59 1.05 1.35
CA LEU A 23 -2.32 0.96 2.62
C LEU A 23 -1.61 -0.02 3.54
N ALA A 24 -1.11 0.49 4.67
CA ALA A 24 -0.51 -0.32 5.73
C ALA A 24 -1.42 -0.32 6.97
N THR A 25 -1.71 -1.50 7.52
CA THR A 25 -2.62 -1.64 8.67
C THR A 25 -2.19 -2.72 9.65
N PRO A 26 -2.36 -2.49 10.96
CA PRO A 26 -2.48 -3.61 11.89
C PRO A 26 -3.77 -4.39 11.60
N ILE A 27 -3.79 -5.66 11.99
CA ILE A 27 -4.95 -6.55 11.90
C ILE A 27 -5.72 -6.47 13.21
N TYR A 28 -6.97 -6.02 13.15
CA TYR A 28 -7.89 -6.05 14.28
C TYR A 28 -9.16 -6.78 13.88
N TRP A 29 -9.41 -7.94 14.50
CA TRP A 29 -10.60 -8.77 14.25
C TRP A 29 -10.89 -9.00 12.75
N TYR A 30 -9.90 -9.50 12.01
CA TYR A 30 -9.99 -9.75 10.56
C TYR A 30 -10.33 -8.50 9.72
N GLY A 31 -10.13 -7.31 10.30
CA GLY A 31 -10.33 -6.02 9.66
C GLY A 31 -9.12 -5.10 9.78
N VAL A 32 -9.27 -3.95 9.14
CA VAL A 32 -8.31 -2.83 9.21
C VAL A 32 -8.45 -2.07 10.54
N SER A 33 -7.50 -1.17 10.81
CA SER A 33 -7.65 -0.22 11.91
C SER A 33 -8.84 0.73 11.71
N GLY A 34 -9.45 1.17 12.82
CA GLY A 34 -10.55 2.15 12.80
C GLY A 34 -10.21 3.43 12.03
N PRO A 35 -9.04 4.06 12.26
CA PRO A 35 -8.60 5.21 11.47
C PRO A 35 -8.50 4.92 9.96
N LEU A 36 -7.95 3.75 9.58
CA LEU A 36 -7.88 3.38 8.16
C LEU A 36 -9.26 3.14 7.55
N LYS A 37 -10.20 2.56 8.31
CA LYS A 37 -11.58 2.40 7.86
C LYS A 37 -12.25 3.74 7.60
N ASN A 38 -12.09 4.71 8.50
CA ASN A 38 -12.60 6.07 8.32
C ASN A 38 -11.99 6.75 7.10
N PHE A 39 -10.69 6.58 6.86
CA PHE A 39 -10.03 7.08 5.66
C PHE A 39 -10.65 6.47 4.39
N ILE A 40 -10.77 5.15 4.32
CA ILE A 40 -11.34 4.43 3.17
C ILE A 40 -12.77 4.87 2.89
N ASP A 41 -13.63 4.93 3.92
CA ASP A 41 -15.04 5.35 3.77
C ASP A 41 -15.17 6.78 3.23
N ARG A 42 -14.15 7.60 3.46
CA ARG A 42 -14.11 8.98 2.99
C ARG A 42 -13.52 9.14 1.60
N LEU A 43 -12.92 8.10 1.02
CA LEU A 43 -12.53 8.07 -0.39
C LEU A 43 -13.72 7.86 -1.33
N THR A 44 -14.91 7.52 -0.81
CA THR A 44 -16.17 7.44 -1.58
C THR A 44 -16.49 8.73 -2.33
N VAL A 45 -15.96 9.88 -1.90
CA VAL A 45 -16.07 11.13 -2.66
C VAL A 45 -15.43 11.07 -4.05
N PHE A 46 -14.37 10.26 -4.22
CA PHE A 46 -13.68 10.09 -5.49
C PHE A 46 -14.40 9.11 -6.40
N GLU A 47 -14.93 8.02 -5.84
CA GLU A 47 -15.71 7.02 -6.57
C GLU A 47 -17.04 7.60 -7.08
N ASN A 48 -17.74 8.39 -6.26
CA ASN A 48 -18.97 9.08 -6.67
C ASN A 48 -18.81 10.06 -7.85
N MET A 49 -17.59 10.45 -8.20
CA MET A 49 -17.34 11.31 -9.36
C MET A 49 -17.70 10.65 -10.69
N ILE A 50 -17.92 9.33 -10.72
CA ILE A 50 -18.51 8.64 -11.87
C ILE A 50 -19.84 9.29 -12.30
N PHE A 51 -20.64 9.79 -11.36
CA PHE A 51 -21.94 10.41 -11.66
C PHE A 51 -21.87 11.89 -12.08
N ILE A 52 -20.72 12.53 -11.90
CA ILE A 52 -20.54 13.97 -12.15
C ILE A 52 -19.56 14.21 -13.31
N ASP A 53 -18.39 13.59 -13.25
CA ASP A 53 -17.29 13.75 -14.22
C ASP A 53 -17.18 12.54 -15.18
N GLY A 54 -18.04 11.54 -15.03
CA GLY A 54 -18.05 10.33 -15.86
C GLY A 54 -16.92 9.33 -15.55
N ARG A 55 -16.11 9.60 -14.53
CA ARG A 55 -15.02 8.73 -14.05
C ARG A 55 -14.73 8.94 -12.57
N SER A 56 -14.20 7.92 -11.92
CA SER A 56 -13.64 8.08 -10.58
C SER A 56 -12.32 8.88 -10.64
N TRP A 57 -12.12 9.78 -9.68
CA TRP A 57 -10.92 10.62 -9.63
C TRP A 57 -9.63 9.86 -9.27
N VAL A 58 -9.75 8.60 -8.83
CA VAL A 58 -8.61 7.73 -8.53
C VAL A 58 -8.33 6.70 -9.63
N GLU A 59 -9.10 6.73 -10.73
CA GLU A 59 -8.83 5.86 -11.89
C GLU A 59 -7.42 6.05 -12.44
N GLY A 60 -6.71 4.93 -12.61
CA GLY A 60 -5.34 4.89 -13.11
C GLY A 60 -4.27 4.97 -12.02
N LYS A 61 -4.64 5.22 -10.76
CA LYS A 61 -3.70 5.17 -9.63
C LYS A 61 -3.46 3.72 -9.20
N VAL A 62 -2.25 3.43 -8.71
CA VAL A 62 -1.85 2.09 -8.29
C VAL A 62 -2.10 1.90 -6.79
N ALA A 63 -2.59 0.73 -6.40
CA ALA A 63 -2.80 0.37 -5.00
C ALA A 63 -1.97 -0.85 -4.59
N SER A 64 -1.44 -0.84 -3.37
CA SER A 64 -0.76 -2.01 -2.76
C SER A 64 -0.99 -2.04 -1.24
N PHE A 65 -0.80 -3.20 -0.63
CA PHE A 65 -1.39 -3.51 0.67
C PHE A 65 -0.40 -4.19 1.61
N ILE A 66 -0.30 -3.67 2.82
CA ILE A 66 0.52 -4.22 3.90
C ILE A 66 -0.38 -4.50 5.09
N ALA A 67 -0.37 -5.74 5.59
CA ALA A 67 -1.08 -6.11 6.82
C ALA A 67 -0.14 -6.73 7.85
N MET A 68 -0.23 -6.28 9.09
CA MET A 68 0.62 -6.79 10.18
C MET A 68 -0.22 -7.21 11.38
N GLY A 69 0.12 -8.31 12.02
CA GLY A 69 -0.55 -8.73 13.24
C GLY A 69 0.19 -9.82 13.99
N ASN A 70 -0.33 -10.18 15.16
CA ASN A 70 0.26 -11.23 15.98
C ASN A 70 -0.32 -12.63 15.68
N ASP A 71 -1.38 -12.68 14.88
CA ASP A 71 -2.18 -13.89 14.62
C ASP A 71 -2.63 -13.90 13.14
N VAL A 72 -3.48 -14.87 12.79
CA VAL A 72 -4.03 -15.06 11.45
C VAL A 72 -4.96 -13.92 11.00
N GLY A 73 -5.24 -13.86 9.69
CA GLY A 73 -6.23 -12.95 9.11
C GLY A 73 -5.67 -11.90 8.16
N ALA A 74 -4.34 -11.82 7.99
CA ALA A 74 -3.70 -10.84 7.10
C ALA A 74 -4.24 -10.88 5.67
N ILE A 75 -4.32 -12.08 5.09
CA ILE A 75 -4.84 -12.27 3.73
C ILE A 75 -6.31 -11.86 3.62
N ALA A 76 -7.15 -12.16 4.62
CA ALA A 76 -8.56 -11.77 4.60
C ALA A 76 -8.73 -10.24 4.61
N VAL A 77 -7.92 -9.53 5.42
CA VAL A 77 -7.89 -8.06 5.44
C VAL A 77 -7.47 -7.52 4.07
N ILE A 78 -6.38 -8.05 3.49
CA ILE A 78 -5.86 -7.60 2.20
C ILE A 78 -6.86 -7.90 1.07
N GLN A 79 -7.50 -9.06 1.05
CA GLN A 79 -8.54 -9.41 0.07
C GLN A 79 -9.68 -8.39 0.07
N ASN A 80 -10.15 -7.99 1.25
CA ASN A 80 -11.17 -6.96 1.36
C ASN A 80 -10.68 -5.60 0.85
N LEU A 81 -9.45 -5.19 1.22
CA LEU A 81 -8.84 -3.95 0.72
C LEU A 81 -8.68 -3.94 -0.81
N MET A 82 -8.27 -5.06 -1.40
CA MET A 82 -8.15 -5.23 -2.84
C MET A 82 -9.51 -5.04 -3.52
N ALA A 83 -10.57 -5.68 -3.00
CA ALA A 83 -11.92 -5.51 -3.55
C ALA A 83 -12.38 -4.04 -3.48
N ILE A 84 -12.21 -3.41 -2.31
CA ILE A 84 -12.64 -2.02 -2.09
C ILE A 84 -11.91 -1.06 -3.04
N LEU A 85 -10.57 -1.09 -3.08
CA LEU A 85 -9.83 -0.14 -3.91
C LEU A 85 -9.98 -0.45 -5.40
N ASN A 86 -10.12 -1.72 -5.79
CA ASN A 86 -10.45 -2.03 -7.18
C ASN A 86 -11.82 -1.47 -7.58
N SER A 87 -12.84 -1.59 -6.72
CA SER A 87 -14.16 -0.99 -6.97
C SER A 87 -14.13 0.53 -7.07
N MET A 88 -13.19 1.21 -6.41
CA MET A 88 -13.01 2.66 -6.54
C MET A 88 -12.28 3.07 -7.83
N GLY A 89 -11.63 2.14 -8.55
CA GLY A 89 -10.90 2.41 -9.79
C GLY A 89 -9.38 2.32 -9.70
N PHE A 90 -8.81 1.89 -8.57
CA PHE A 90 -7.37 1.66 -8.46
C PHE A 90 -6.94 0.41 -9.23
N ILE A 91 -5.73 0.48 -9.79
CA ILE A 91 -5.04 -0.65 -10.43
C ILE A 91 -4.22 -1.39 -9.37
N ILE A 92 -4.38 -2.71 -9.31
CA ILE A 92 -3.62 -3.56 -8.40
C ILE A 92 -2.57 -4.31 -9.21
N PRO A 93 -1.27 -4.09 -8.96
CA PRO A 93 -0.20 -4.76 -9.68
C PRO A 93 -0.05 -6.23 -9.24
N PRO A 94 0.69 -7.05 -9.98
CA PRO A 94 1.11 -8.36 -9.47
C PRO A 94 1.94 -8.17 -8.19
N TRP A 95 1.85 -9.09 -7.23
CA TRP A 95 2.62 -9.03 -5.98
C TRP A 95 2.37 -7.74 -5.15
N ALA A 96 1.16 -7.18 -5.22
CA ALA A 96 0.77 -5.96 -4.50
C ALA A 96 0.52 -6.16 -3.00
N LEU A 97 0.84 -7.32 -2.43
CA LEU A 97 0.56 -7.66 -1.05
C LEU A 97 1.83 -8.09 -0.32
N ALA A 98 1.99 -7.61 0.90
CA ALA A 98 2.98 -8.09 1.85
C ALA A 98 2.32 -8.15 3.23
N TYR A 99 2.68 -9.13 4.04
CA TYR A 99 2.15 -9.22 5.39
C TYR A 99 3.13 -9.89 6.34
N TYR A 100 2.95 -9.59 7.61
CA TYR A 100 3.68 -10.23 8.71
C TYR A 100 2.70 -10.69 9.78
N THR A 101 2.79 -11.95 10.15
CA THR A 101 2.07 -12.52 11.28
C THR A 101 3.05 -13.17 12.23
N GLY A 102 3.30 -12.57 13.38
CA GLY A 102 4.32 -13.07 14.28
C GLY A 102 4.62 -12.14 15.44
N LYS A 103 5.58 -12.55 16.27
CA LYS A 103 6.14 -11.74 17.35
C LYS A 103 7.61 -11.52 17.02
N GLY A 104 8.04 -10.26 16.98
CA GLY A 104 9.42 -9.90 16.69
C GLY A 104 9.52 -8.67 15.81
N ASP A 105 10.75 -8.27 15.51
CA ASP A 105 11.02 -7.24 14.50
C ASP A 105 10.86 -7.87 13.11
N VAL A 106 10.01 -7.26 12.29
CA VAL A 106 9.78 -7.67 10.89
C VAL A 106 11.06 -7.59 10.06
N CYS A 107 12.01 -6.73 10.42
CA CYS A 107 13.29 -6.62 9.74
C CYS A 107 14.16 -7.87 9.89
N ASP A 108 13.87 -8.76 10.84
CA ASP A 108 14.53 -10.07 10.99
C ASP A 108 13.94 -11.15 10.07
N ASP A 109 12.74 -10.94 9.50
CA ASP A 109 12.14 -11.84 8.53
C ASP A 109 12.52 -11.42 7.10
N ILE A 110 13.58 -12.04 6.59
CA ILE A 110 14.08 -11.76 5.24
C ILE A 110 13.02 -11.98 4.15
N ASN A 111 12.09 -12.93 4.31
CA ASN A 111 11.08 -13.14 3.28
C ASN A 111 10.08 -11.99 3.27
N THR A 112 9.64 -11.54 4.45
CA THR A 112 8.75 -10.38 4.55
C THR A 112 9.45 -9.10 4.08
N VAL A 113 10.72 -8.88 4.44
CA VAL A 113 11.50 -7.74 3.96
C VAL A 113 11.61 -7.76 2.43
N LEU A 114 11.89 -8.92 1.84
CA LEU A 114 11.97 -9.08 0.39
C LEU A 114 10.63 -8.78 -0.29
N ASP A 115 9.51 -9.22 0.29
CA ASP A 115 8.16 -8.93 -0.19
C ASP A 115 7.85 -7.43 -0.13
N LEU A 116 8.17 -6.76 0.98
CA LEU A 116 7.94 -5.33 1.16
C LEU A 116 8.73 -4.47 0.16
N VAL A 117 10.00 -4.81 -0.07
CA VAL A 117 10.85 -4.09 -1.03
C VAL A 117 10.40 -4.34 -2.46
N ASN A 118 9.99 -5.58 -2.79
CA ASN A 118 9.38 -5.87 -4.08
C ASN A 118 8.05 -5.11 -4.25
N LEU A 119 7.19 -5.08 -3.24
CA LEU A 119 5.91 -4.37 -3.27
C LEU A 119 6.13 -2.91 -3.65
N GLY A 120 6.98 -2.18 -2.93
CA GLY A 120 7.28 -0.78 -3.25
C GLY A 120 7.82 -0.59 -4.68
N ARG A 121 8.78 -1.43 -5.09
CA ARG A 121 9.35 -1.39 -6.45
C ARG A 121 8.28 -1.64 -7.51
N ILE A 122 7.45 -2.66 -7.33
CA ILE A 122 6.44 -3.09 -8.31
C ILE A 122 5.32 -2.06 -8.42
N SER A 123 4.89 -1.44 -7.32
CA SER A 123 3.91 -0.36 -7.36
C SER A 123 4.39 0.82 -8.22
N VAL A 124 5.67 1.21 -8.07
CA VAL A 124 6.26 2.29 -8.87
C VAL A 124 6.41 1.91 -10.34
N ILE A 125 6.89 0.69 -10.64
CA ILE A 125 6.97 0.20 -12.02
C ILE A 125 5.59 0.23 -12.67
N MET A 126 4.56 -0.26 -11.98
CA MET A 126 3.20 -0.25 -12.52
C MET A 126 2.72 1.18 -12.82
N ALA A 127 2.96 2.13 -11.91
CA ALA A 127 2.58 3.52 -12.12
C ALA A 127 3.26 4.12 -13.36
N LYS A 128 4.55 3.85 -13.55
CA LYS A 128 5.31 4.29 -14.73
C LYS A 128 4.83 3.62 -16.02
N VAL A 129 4.45 2.34 -15.96
CA VAL A 129 3.88 1.62 -17.10
C VAL A 129 2.55 2.24 -17.53
N ILE A 130 1.67 2.56 -16.58
CA ILE A 130 0.38 3.19 -16.85
C ILE A 130 0.57 4.60 -17.47
N LYS A 131 1.59 5.32 -17.04
CA LYS A 131 1.95 6.64 -17.60
C LYS A 131 2.66 6.58 -18.96
N GLY A 132 3.01 5.39 -19.44
CA GLY A 132 3.79 5.21 -20.67
C GLY A 132 5.26 5.62 -20.54
N GLU A 133 5.77 5.76 -19.32
CA GLU A 133 7.17 6.08 -19.03
C GLU A 133 8.07 4.84 -19.10
N GLU A 134 7.52 3.66 -18.80
CA GLU A 134 8.23 2.38 -18.85
C GLU A 134 7.38 1.30 -19.56
N VAL A 135 8.04 0.25 -20.06
CA VAL A 135 7.37 -0.95 -20.59
C VAL A 135 7.30 -2.01 -19.51
N ALA A 136 6.17 -2.71 -19.41
CA ALA A 136 5.97 -3.77 -18.42
C ALA A 136 7.12 -4.79 -18.47
N PRO A 137 7.79 -5.07 -17.32
CA PRO A 137 8.87 -6.04 -17.31
C PRO A 137 8.32 -7.46 -17.44
N LYS A 138 9.15 -8.36 -17.97
CA LYS A 138 8.86 -9.80 -17.91
C LYS A 138 8.97 -10.35 -16.48
N GLN A 139 9.92 -9.82 -15.70
CA GLN A 139 10.15 -10.18 -14.31
C GLN A 139 9.65 -9.07 -13.40
N TRP A 140 8.52 -9.32 -12.74
CA TRP A 140 7.94 -8.40 -11.76
C TRP A 140 8.62 -8.55 -10.40
N TYR A 141 8.67 -9.78 -9.87
CA TYR A 141 9.26 -10.08 -8.58
C TYR A 141 10.74 -10.47 -8.70
N ARG A 142 11.60 -9.87 -7.88
CA ARG A 142 13.03 -10.19 -7.79
C ARG A 142 13.31 -10.96 -6.51
N ALA A 143 13.91 -12.13 -6.65
CA ALA A 143 14.33 -12.99 -5.53
C ALA A 143 15.83 -13.36 -5.59
N ASP A 144 16.57 -12.74 -6.51
CA ASP A 144 17.98 -12.96 -6.73
C ASP A 144 18.85 -12.46 -5.57
N GLU A 145 20.06 -13.01 -5.43
CA GLU A 145 20.98 -12.71 -4.33
C GLU A 145 21.38 -11.23 -4.25
N GLU A 146 21.51 -10.55 -5.39
CA GLU A 146 21.78 -9.12 -5.41
C GLU A 146 20.61 -8.36 -4.79
N PHE A 147 19.39 -8.66 -5.20
CA PHE A 147 18.20 -8.00 -4.68
C PHE A 147 17.95 -8.31 -3.19
N ARG A 148 18.27 -9.52 -2.74
CA ARG A 148 18.22 -9.88 -1.30
C ARG A 148 19.15 -9.00 -0.47
N ARG A 149 20.36 -8.71 -0.95
CA ARG A 149 21.30 -7.81 -0.26
C ARG A 149 20.78 -6.38 -0.19
N ILE A 150 20.16 -5.90 -1.28
CA ILE A 150 19.52 -4.58 -1.29
C ILE A 150 18.39 -4.54 -0.25
N ALA A 151 17.55 -5.57 -0.21
CA ALA A 151 16.43 -5.62 0.72
C ALA A 151 16.89 -5.61 2.19
N LEU A 152 17.94 -6.38 2.51
CA LEU A 152 18.57 -6.36 3.84
C LEU A 152 19.14 -4.99 4.20
N SER A 153 19.84 -4.33 3.28
CA SER A 153 20.37 -2.98 3.50
C SER A 153 19.25 -1.98 3.81
N ILE A 154 18.13 -2.05 3.08
CA ILE A 154 16.96 -1.20 3.32
C ILE A 154 16.37 -1.48 4.71
N ALA A 155 16.25 -2.75 5.10
CA ALA A 155 15.74 -3.13 6.41
C ALA A 155 16.62 -2.60 7.56
N GLU A 156 17.96 -2.66 7.42
CA GLU A 156 18.88 -2.06 8.39
C GLU A 156 18.71 -0.54 8.50
N ASP A 157 18.53 0.15 7.39
CA ASP A 157 18.33 1.60 7.38
C ASP A 157 16.99 2.00 8.00
N VAL A 158 15.93 1.22 7.72
CA VAL A 158 14.61 1.39 8.34
C VAL A 158 14.71 1.15 9.85
N ARG A 159 15.41 0.11 10.29
CA ARG A 159 15.61 -0.18 11.72
C ARG A 159 16.28 1.00 12.44
N LYS A 160 17.40 1.49 11.91
CA LYS A 160 18.11 2.67 12.46
C LYS A 160 17.22 3.91 12.52
N TYR A 161 16.41 4.12 11.48
CA TYR A 161 15.48 5.25 11.42
C TYR A 161 14.38 5.12 12.49
N VAL A 162 13.79 3.93 12.64
CA VAL A 162 12.76 3.67 13.64
C VAL A 162 13.34 3.82 15.05
N GLU A 163 14.47 3.19 15.36
CA GLU A 163 15.16 3.31 16.66
C GLU A 163 15.35 4.77 17.08
N LYS A 164 15.84 5.61 16.16
CA LYS A 164 15.98 7.05 16.37
C LYS A 164 14.67 7.77 16.65
N LEU A 165 13.58 7.33 16.03
CA LEU A 165 12.23 7.89 16.19
C LEU A 165 11.60 7.54 17.54
N ILE A 166 11.80 6.30 17.99
CA ILE A 166 11.23 5.78 19.24
C ILE A 166 12.13 6.01 20.47
N GLY A 167 13.36 6.50 20.27
CA GLY A 167 14.25 6.95 21.35
C GLY A 167 15.02 5.83 22.05
N TYR A 168 15.37 4.76 21.33
CA TYR A 168 16.29 3.72 21.80
C TYR A 168 17.74 4.01 21.40
#